data_AF-J9DMA7-F1
#
_entry.id   AF-J9DMA7-F1
#
_cell.length_a   1.000
_cell.length_b   1.000
_cell.length_c   1.000
_cell.angle_alpha   90.00
_cell.angle_beta   90.00
_cell.angle_gamma   90.00
#
_symmetry.space_group_name_H-M   'P 1'
#
loop_
_entity.id
_entity.type
_entity.pdbx_description
1 polymer ?
#
loop_
_entity_poly.entity_id
_entity_poly.type
_entity_poly.pdbx_seq_one_letter_code
_entity_poly.pdbx_strand_id
1 'polypeptide(L)'
;MRDILICKNGETIYSSNKDPDFNKLIGNIVKGIQNIVESFFSDNFIKFTINGYQTALYVTDTNLEIYIISNVDMGTDSIYKKIYEIYSKCTILNDFDLLGPLLNELC
;
A
#
# COMPACT_ATOMS: atom_id res chain seq x y z
N MET A 1 8.95 -12.46 0.08
CA MET A 1 9.24 -11.18 -0.61
C MET A 1 8.03 -10.30 -0.39
N ARG A 2 8.21 -9.05 0.02
CA ARG A 2 7.11 -8.11 0.26
C ARG A 2 7.07 -7.10 -0.86
N ASP A 3 5.91 -7.01 -1.51
CA ASP A 3 5.64 -5.94 -2.46
C ASP A 3 4.85 -4.82 -1.76
N ILE A 4 5.27 -3.58 -2.00
CA ILE A 4 4.63 -2.38 -1.48
C ILE A 4 4.04 -1.64 -2.67
N LEU A 5 2.75 -1.32 -2.58
CA LEU A 5 2.06 -0.43 -3.51
C LEU A 5 1.49 0.74 -2.70
N ILE A 6 1.79 1.95 -3.14
CA ILE A 6 1.25 3.18 -2.53
C ILE A 6 0.39 3.87 -3.57
N CYS A 7 -0.85 4.14 -3.19
CA CYS A 7 -1.81 4.87 -3.99
C CYS A 7 -2.31 6.11 -3.24
N LYS A 8 -2.76 7.12 -3.99
CA LYS A 8 -3.41 8.31 -3.46
C LYS A 8 -4.67 8.56 -4.27
N ASN A 9 -5.81 8.61 -3.60
CA ASN A 9 -7.10 8.76 -4.27
C ASN A 9 -7.31 7.72 -5.39
N GLY A 10 -6.87 6.47 -5.15
CA GLY A 10 -6.93 5.38 -6.13
C GLY A 10 -5.96 5.47 -7.32
N GLU A 11 -5.02 6.42 -7.34
CA GLU A 11 -3.93 6.50 -8.32
C GLU A 11 -2.62 5.98 -7.75
N THR A 12 -1.93 5.10 -8.49
CA THR A 12 -0.63 4.55 -8.06
C THR A 12 0.46 5.61 -8.09
N ILE A 13 1.08 5.86 -6.94
CA ILE A 13 2.27 6.71 -6.79
C ILE A 13 3.54 5.87 -6.85
N TYR A 14 3.51 4.68 -6.24
CA TYR A 14 4.67 3.82 -6.14
C TYR A 14 4.28 2.35 -6.16
N SER A 15 5.08 1.54 -6.85
CA SER A 15 5.06 0.08 -6.70
C SER A 15 6.48 -0.44 -6.66
N SER A 16 6.80 -1.28 -5.66
CA SER A 16 8.05 -2.03 -5.65
C SER A 16 8.07 -3.14 -6.71
N ASN A 17 6.88 -3.64 -7.07
CA ASN A 17 6.75 -4.64 -8.12
C ASN A 17 6.73 -3.94 -9.48
N LYS A 18 7.73 -4.24 -10.31
CA LYS A 18 7.86 -3.65 -11.65
C LYS A 18 7.01 -4.35 -12.70
N ASP A 19 6.26 -5.40 -12.33
CA ASP A 19 5.32 -6.07 -13.22
C ASP A 19 4.06 -5.20 -13.41
N PRO A 20 3.82 -4.66 -14.61
CA PRO A 20 2.68 -3.80 -14.88
C PRO A 20 1.34 -4.54 -14.79
N ASP A 21 1.29 -5.84 -15.07
CA ASP A 21 0.06 -6.63 -14.99
C ASP A 21 -0.33 -6.89 -13.53
N PHE A 22 0.66 -7.14 -12.68
CA PHE A 22 0.46 -7.22 -11.23
C PHE A 22 -0.07 -5.91 -10.66
N ASN A 23 0.55 -4.78 -11.02
CA ASN A 23 0.12 -3.46 -10.55
C ASN A 23 -1.31 -3.13 -11.00
N LYS A 24 -1.66 -3.47 -12.24
CA LYS A 24 -3.02 -3.30 -12.77
C LYS A 24 -4.03 -4.19 -12.06
N LEU A 25 -3.67 -5.45 -11.80
CA LEU A 25 -4.52 -6.41 -11.06
C LEU A 25 -4.79 -5.90 -9.65
N ILE A 26 -3.74 -5.55 -8.91
CA ILE A 26 -3.87 -5.02 -7.55
C ILE A 26 -4.68 -3.72 -7.57
N GLY A 27 -4.35 -2.76 -8.44
CA GLY A 27 -5.10 -1.50 -8.54
C GLY A 27 -6.61 -1.70 -8.79
N ASN A 28 -6.99 -2.67 -9.61
CA ASN A 28 -8.40 -3.01 -9.85
C ASN A 28 -9.05 -3.65 -8.62
N ILE A 29 -8.37 -4.57 -7.95
CA ILE A 29 -8.87 -5.22 -6.73
C ILE A 29 -9.03 -4.19 -5.62
N VAL A 30 -8.06 -3.30 -5.47
CA VAL A 30 -8.05 -2.17 -4.57
C VAL A 30 -9.26 -1.28 -4.76
N LYS A 31 -9.51 -0.79 -5.98
CA LYS A 31 -10.68 0.06 -6.27
C LYS A 31 -12.00 -0.66 -5.97
N GLY A 32 -12.06 -1.96 -6.28
CA GLY A 32 -13.21 -2.79 -5.94
C GLY A 32 -13.42 -2.90 -4.43
N ILE A 33 -12.33 -3.12 -3.69
CA ILE A 33 -12.35 -3.27 -2.23
C ILE A 33 -12.62 -1.95 -1.53
N GLN A 34 -12.04 -0.82 -1.94
CA GLN A 34 -12.29 0.50 -1.34
C GLN A 34 -13.78 0.84 -1.30
N ASN A 35 -14.50 0.65 -2.41
CA ASN A 35 -15.95 0.90 -2.47
C ASN A 35 -16.73 0.02 -1.47
N ILE A 36 -16.29 -1.23 -1.30
CA ILE A 36 -16.89 -2.16 -0.32
C ILE A 36 -16.53 -1.70 1.09
N VAL A 37 -15.31 -1.23 1.29
CA VAL A 37 -14.78 -0.90 2.61
C VAL A 37 -15.41 0.34 3.16
N GLU A 38 -15.44 1.42 2.39
CA GLU A 38 -16.13 2.66 2.76
C GLU A 38 -17.61 2.41 3.06
N SER A 39 -18.20 1.37 2.48
CA SER A 39 -19.59 0.99 2.71
C SER A 39 -19.81 0.12 3.96
N PHE A 40 -18.80 -0.60 4.46
CA PHE A 40 -19.00 -1.64 5.49
C PHE A 40 -18.05 -1.56 6.70
N PHE A 41 -16.90 -0.90 6.58
CA PHE A 41 -15.87 -0.87 7.62
C PHE A 41 -15.51 0.58 7.95
N SER A 42 -15.60 0.92 9.24
CA SER A 42 -15.11 2.19 9.79
C SER A 42 -13.60 2.18 10.03
N ASP A 43 -12.96 1.03 9.84
CA ASP A 43 -11.56 0.84 10.18
C ASP A 43 -10.66 1.15 8.98
N ASN A 44 -9.65 1.95 9.25
CA ASN A 44 -8.59 2.35 8.31
C ASN A 44 -7.68 1.19 7.88
N PHE A 45 -7.95 -0.05 8.32
CA PHE A 45 -7.06 -1.19 8.11
C PHE A 45 -7.80 -2.47 7.75
N ILE A 46 -7.31 -3.18 6.73
CA ILE A 46 -8.01 -4.29 6.10
C ILE A 46 -7.01 -5.35 5.71
N LYS A 47 -7.31 -6.61 6.03
CA LYS A 47 -6.52 -7.76 5.61
C LYS A 47 -7.37 -8.68 4.75
N PHE A 48 -6.84 -9.11 3.62
CA PHE A 48 -7.46 -10.10 2.73
C PHE A 48 -6.39 -10.98 2.08
N THR A 49 -6.79 -12.12 1.54
CA THR A 49 -5.88 -13.06 0.86
C THR A 49 -6.32 -13.22 -0.59
N ILE A 50 -5.40 -13.05 -1.53
CA ILE A 50 -5.62 -13.25 -2.97
C ILE A 50 -4.60 -14.25 -3.48
N ASN A 51 -5.06 -15.36 -4.07
CA ASN A 51 -4.20 -16.39 -4.67
C ASN A 51 -3.04 -16.85 -3.77
N GLY A 52 -3.28 -16.96 -2.45
CA GLY A 52 -2.27 -17.37 -1.46
C GLY A 52 -1.32 -16.24 -1.00
N TYR A 53 -1.44 -15.04 -1.55
CA TYR A 53 -0.77 -13.84 -1.04
C TYR A 53 -1.69 -13.16 -0.05
N GLN A 54 -1.20 -12.95 1.17
CA GLN A 54 -1.82 -11.98 2.05
C GLN A 54 -1.62 -10.59 1.46
N THR A 55 -2.65 -9.77 1.55
CA THR A 55 -2.63 -8.35 1.21
C THR A 55 -3.25 -7.60 2.37
N ALA A 56 -2.58 -6.56 2.81
CA ALA A 56 -3.12 -5.70 3.84
C ALA A 56 -3.04 -4.24 3.41
N LEU A 57 -4.18 -3.57 3.54
CA LEU A 57 -4.44 -2.20 3.17
C LEU A 57 -4.52 -1.35 4.44
N TYR A 58 -3.77 -0.25 4.46
CA TYR A 58 -3.97 0.83 5.40
C TYR A 58 -4.36 2.11 4.65
N VAL A 59 -5.54 2.64 4.93
CA VAL A 59 -6.02 3.92 4.39
C VAL A 59 -5.86 4.98 5.46
N THR A 60 -5.07 6.00 5.17
CA THR A 60 -4.91 7.15 6.07
C THR A 60 -6.10 8.10 5.94
N ASP A 61 -6.28 8.98 6.93
CA ASP A 61 -7.30 10.05 6.91
C ASP A 61 -7.15 11.02 5.72
N THR A 62 -6.01 10.98 5.00
CA THR A 62 -5.77 11.78 3.81
C THR A 62 -6.06 11.04 2.51
N ASN A 63 -6.68 9.85 2.54
CA ASN A 63 -6.84 8.97 1.37
C ASN A 63 -5.52 8.51 0.74
N LEU A 64 -4.43 8.46 1.53
CA LEU A 64 -3.25 7.68 1.16
C LEU A 64 -3.53 6.22 1.48
N GLU A 65 -3.32 5.36 0.50
CA GLU A 65 -3.57 3.93 0.57
C GLU A 65 -2.25 3.19 0.48
N ILE A 66 -1.94 2.39 1.51
CA ILE A 66 -0.71 1.63 1.57
C ILE A 66 -1.08 0.15 1.52
N TYR A 67 -0.65 -0.51 0.46
CA TYR A 67 -0.80 -1.94 0.27
C TYR A 67 0.54 -2.61 0.50
N ILE A 68 0.53 -3.63 1.36
CA ILE A 68 1.63 -4.58 1.45
C ILE A 68 1.08 -5.92 0.96
N ILE A 69 1.84 -6.61 0.12
CA ILE A 69 1.49 -7.90 -0.47
C ILE A 69 2.62 -8.87 -0.19
N SER A 70 2.30 -10.04 0.36
CA SER A 70 3.31 -10.94 0.93
C SER A 70 2.78 -12.37 0.95
N ASN A 71 3.68 -13.31 0.70
CA ASN A 71 3.43 -14.75 0.89
C ASN A 71 3.70 -15.23 2.33
N VAL A 72 4.12 -14.33 3.22
CA VAL A 72 4.32 -14.58 4.66
C VAL A 72 3.43 -13.66 5.47
N ASP A 73 3.07 -14.13 6.67
CA ASP A 73 2.16 -13.45 7.58
C ASP A 73 2.63 -12.01 7.86
N MET A 74 1.73 -11.04 7.65
CA MET A 74 2.09 -9.63 7.76
C MET A 74 2.01 -9.15 9.21
N GLY A 75 3.18 -8.77 9.73
CA GLY A 75 3.32 -8.03 10.99
C GLY A 75 2.47 -6.75 11.02
N THR A 76 2.23 -6.29 12.24
CA THR A 76 1.26 -5.27 12.67
C THR A 76 1.49 -3.86 12.08
N ASP A 77 0.53 -2.96 12.34
CA ASP A 77 0.46 -1.49 12.08
C ASP A 77 1.79 -0.71 12.05
N SER A 78 2.83 -1.18 12.76
CA SER A 78 4.14 -0.54 12.84
C SER A 78 4.82 -0.32 11.48
N ILE A 79 4.69 -1.24 10.52
CA ILE A 79 5.30 -1.08 9.20
C ILE A 79 4.57 -0.04 8.34
N TYR A 80 3.24 0.02 8.45
CA TYR A 80 2.41 1.01 7.76
C TYR A 80 2.71 2.43 8.22
N LYS A 81 2.93 2.63 9.53
CA LYS A 81 3.37 3.92 10.07
C LYS A 81 4.72 4.35 9.51
N LYS A 82 5.69 3.45 9.41
CA LYS A 82 7.01 3.75 8.81
C LYS A 82 6.89 4.11 7.33
N ILE A 83 6.09 3.37 6.57
CA ILE A 83 5.85 3.68 5.15
C ILE A 83 5.20 5.06 5.01
N TYR A 84 4.23 5.39 5.88
CA TYR A 84 3.60 6.70 5.91
C TYR A 84 4.58 7.82 6.25
N GLU A 85 5.48 7.62 7.22
CA GLU A 85 6.54 8.58 7.57
C GLU A 85 7.50 8.83 6.41
N ILE A 86 7.92 7.77 5.72
CA ILE A 86 8.78 7.87 4.52
C ILE A 86 8.05 8.65 3.42
N TYR A 87 6.81 8.29 3.10
CA TYR A 87 6.00 8.99 2.11
C TYR A 87 5.84 10.48 2.46
N SER A 88 5.54 10.79 3.73
CA SER A 88 5.37 12.16 4.23
C SER A 88 6.66 12.96 4.09
N LYS A 89 7.81 12.35 4.41
CA LYS A 89 9.13 12.97 4.23
C LYS A 89 9.42 13.28 2.76
N CYS A 90 9.15 12.34 1.85
CA CYS A 90 9.33 12.54 0.40
C CYS A 90 8.41 13.65 -0.12
N THR A 91 7.17 13.71 0.37
CA THR A 91 6.20 14.76 0.05
C THR A 91 6.67 16.14 0.52
N ILE A 92 7.16 16.24 1.77
CA ILE A 92 7.68 17.50 2.34
C ILE A 92 8.90 18.00 1.57
N LEU A 93 9.79 17.09 1.19
CA LEU A 93 10.99 17.41 0.40
C LEU A 93 10.68 17.66 -1.08
N ASN A 94 9.47 17.31 -1.53
CA ASN A 94 9.07 17.27 -2.94
C ASN A 94 10.05 16.46 -3.81
N ASP A 95 10.51 15.32 -3.27
CA ASP A 95 11.47 14.43 -3.90
C ASP A 95 11.00 12.97 -3.75
N PHE A 96 10.29 12.49 -4.77
CA PHE A 96 9.76 11.12 -4.82
C PHE A 96 10.77 10.10 -5.34
N ASP A 97 11.91 10.53 -5.88
CA ASP A 97 12.98 9.61 -6.30
C ASP A 97 13.61 8.90 -5.09
N LEU A 98 13.52 9.53 -3.90
CA LEU A 98 13.92 8.94 -2.62
C LEU A 98 12.97 7.87 -2.10
N LEU A 99 11.73 7.81 -2.58
CA LEU A 99 10.69 6.93 -2.04
C LEU A 99 11.07 5.46 -2.21
N GLY A 100 11.48 5.04 -3.40
CA GLY A 100 11.87 3.66 -3.68
C GLY A 100 13.06 3.17 -2.84
N PRO A 101 14.21 3.89 -2.84
CA PRO A 101 15.36 3.54 -2.00
C PRO A 101 15.01 3.41 -0.51
N LEU A 102 14.25 4.35 0.05
CA LEU A 102 13.87 4.34 1.46
C LEU A 102 12.90 3.21 1.81
N LEU A 103 11.97 2.88 0.91
CA LEU A 103 11.04 1.76 1.12
C LEU A 103 11.72 0.40 0.99
N ASN A 104 12.74 0.27 0.13
CA ASN A 104 13.50 -0.97 0.00
C ASN A 104 14.27 -1.33 1.29
N GLU A 105 14.62 -0.35 2.13
CA GLU A 105 15.21 -0.62 3.46
C GLU A 105 14.23 -1.28 4.44
N LEU A 106 12.93 -1.28 4.14
CA LEU A 106 11.88 -1.90 4.96
C LEU A 106 11.54 -3.34 4.55
N CYS A 107 11.98 -3.79 3.37
CA CYS A 107 11.57 -5.07 2.77
C CYS A 107 12.49 -6.24 3.11
#